data_AF-A0A523IU90-F1
#
_entry.id   AF-A0A523IU90-F1
#
_cell.length_a   1.000
_cell.length_b   1.000
_cell.length_c   1.000
_cell.angle_alpha   90.00
_cell.angle_beta   90.00
_cell.angle_gamma   90.00
#
_symmetry.space_group_name_H-M   'P 1'
#
loop_
_entity.id
_entity.type
_entity.pdbx_description
1 polymer ?
#
loop_
_entity_poly.entity_id
_entity_poly.type
_entity_poly.pdbx_seq_one_letter_code
_entity_poly.pdbx_strand_id
1 'polypeptide(L)'
;MPARGSRHHPAERPYTTDGAVDDLSRWKGARLRLQAVLVAGDRGHSRAIRGQSKTFVQLAGKPMVVHVIEALLHTPEVSEVYVVGDPIRLEKAITEHGCLLLAAARACPIHIVPQLSSLYENV
;
A
#
# COMPACT_ATOMS: atom_id res chain seq x y z
N MET A 1 47.25 -16.97 25.11
CA MET A 1 46.74 -15.76 24.42
C MET A 1 46.23 -16.19 23.04
N PRO A 2 44.92 -16.43 22.85
CA PRO A 2 44.41 -17.12 21.67
C PRO A 2 43.95 -16.21 20.53
N ALA A 3 44.22 -16.71 19.31
CA ALA A 3 43.51 -16.62 18.03
C ALA A 3 42.80 -15.32 17.58
N ARG A 4 43.31 -14.73 16.49
CA ARG A 4 42.55 -13.83 15.60
C ARG A 4 41.46 -14.65 14.89
N GLY A 5 40.21 -14.49 15.32
CA GLY A 5 39.04 -15.06 14.67
C GLY A 5 38.75 -14.38 13.33
N SER A 6 38.85 -15.15 12.25
CA SER A 6 38.35 -14.85 10.92
C SER A 6 36.83 -14.61 10.96
N ARG A 7 36.39 -13.39 10.67
CA ARG A 7 34.98 -13.12 10.40
C ARG A 7 34.64 -13.65 9.01
N HIS A 8 34.03 -14.83 8.97
CA HIS A 8 33.32 -15.31 7.79
C HIS A 8 32.13 -14.37 7.53
N HIS A 9 32.20 -13.59 6.46
CA HIS A 9 31.00 -13.03 5.82
C HIS A 9 30.25 -14.21 5.17
N PRO A 10 28.97 -14.46 5.50
CA PRO A 10 28.17 -15.35 4.69
C PRO A 10 27.96 -14.67 3.33
N ALA A 11 28.40 -15.35 2.27
CA ALA A 11 28.17 -14.93 0.89
C ALA A 11 26.68 -14.70 0.65
N GLU A 12 26.33 -13.50 0.17
CA GLU A 12 25.00 -13.18 -0.31
C GLU A 12 24.62 -14.19 -1.39
N ARG A 13 23.62 -15.02 -1.09
CA ARG A 13 23.00 -15.85 -2.12
C ARG A 13 22.22 -14.90 -3.03
N PRO A 14 22.50 -14.83 -4.34
CA PRO A 14 21.67 -14.06 -5.24
C PRO A 14 20.23 -14.58 -5.16
N TYR A 15 19.29 -13.67 -4.96
CA TYR A 15 17.86 -13.95 -5.11
C TYR A 15 17.63 -14.45 -6.55
N THR A 16 17.50 -15.76 -6.72
CA THR A 16 17.08 -16.36 -7.98
C THR A 16 15.66 -15.90 -8.31
N THR A 17 15.55 -15.01 -9.29
CA THR A 17 14.29 -14.51 -9.87
C THR A 17 13.59 -15.53 -10.78
N ASP A 18 14.16 -16.71 -10.98
CA ASP A 18 13.70 -17.68 -11.98
C ASP A 18 12.37 -18.38 -11.62
N GLY A 19 11.89 -18.31 -10.37
CA GLY A 19 10.65 -18.96 -9.95
C GLY A 19 9.36 -18.14 -10.14
N ALA A 20 9.45 -16.82 -10.33
CA ALA A 20 8.28 -15.94 -10.36
C ALA A 20 7.80 -15.58 -11.77
N VAL A 21 8.67 -15.75 -12.79
CA VAL A 21 8.38 -15.35 -14.17
C VAL A 21 7.59 -16.38 -14.98
N ASP A 22 7.64 -17.67 -14.60
CA ASP A 22 6.95 -18.74 -15.35
C ASP A 22 5.43 -18.81 -15.07
N ASP A 23 4.95 -18.31 -13.93
CA ASP A 23 3.52 -18.35 -13.58
C ASP A 23 2.71 -17.26 -14.29
N LEU A 24 3.34 -16.23 -14.86
CA LEU A 24 2.65 -15.14 -15.58
C LEU A 24 1.85 -15.63 -16.81
N SER A 25 2.19 -16.80 -17.33
CA SER A 25 1.50 -17.47 -18.44
C SER A 25 0.07 -17.88 -18.08
N ARG A 26 -0.20 -18.21 -16.82
CA ARG A 26 -1.50 -18.65 -16.30
C ARG A 26 -2.52 -17.51 -16.21
N TRP A 27 -2.04 -16.26 -16.21
CA TRP A 27 -2.82 -15.05 -15.99
C TRP A 27 -3.21 -14.35 -17.31
N LYS A 28 -2.74 -14.84 -18.47
CA LYS A 28 -3.00 -14.26 -19.79
C LYS A 28 -4.44 -14.44 -20.33
N GLY A 29 -5.30 -15.18 -19.63
CA GLY A 29 -6.68 -15.46 -20.07
C GLY A 29 -7.77 -15.37 -19.00
N ALA A 30 -7.40 -15.21 -17.73
CA ALA A 30 -8.37 -14.94 -16.66
C ALA A 30 -8.54 -13.41 -16.55
N ARG A 31 -9.79 -12.93 -16.51
CA ARG A 31 -10.08 -11.53 -16.22
C ARG A 31 -9.73 -11.28 -14.75
N LEU A 32 -8.47 -10.95 -14.49
CA LEU A 32 -7.93 -10.84 -13.14
C LEU A 32 -8.68 -9.75 -12.38
N ARG A 33 -9.19 -10.13 -11.22
CA ARG A 33 -9.76 -9.22 -10.24
C ARG A 33 -8.83 -9.23 -9.05
N LEU A 34 -8.06 -8.16 -8.93
CA LEU A 34 -7.02 -7.97 -7.93
C LEU A 34 -7.56 -7.11 -6.79
N GLN A 35 -7.25 -7.52 -5.56
CA GLN A 35 -7.48 -6.69 -4.38
C GLN A 35 -6.27 -5.78 -4.19
N ALA A 36 -6.51 -4.48 -4.02
CA ALA A 36 -5.44 -3.53 -3.73
C ALA A 36 -5.41 -3.21 -2.23
N VAL A 37 -4.22 -3.22 -1.63
CA VAL A 37 -4.01 -2.77 -0.25
C VAL A 37 -3.13 -1.53 -0.26
N LEU A 38 -3.68 -0.42 0.24
CA LEU A 38 -2.99 0.84 0.42
C LEU A 38 -2.67 1.06 1.89
N VAL A 39 -1.40 0.97 2.25
CA VAL A 39 -0.93 1.21 3.61
C VAL A 39 -0.67 2.70 3.80
N ALA A 40 -1.68 3.41 4.31
CA ALA A 40 -1.73 4.85 4.53
C ALA A 40 -1.31 5.24 5.97
N GLY A 41 -0.31 4.54 6.52
CA GLY A 41 0.07 4.65 7.92
C GLY A 41 0.75 5.97 8.29
N ASP A 42 0.49 6.43 9.52
CA ASP A 42 0.82 7.80 9.95
C ASP A 42 1.73 7.91 11.19
N ARG A 43 1.89 6.84 12.00
CA ARG A 43 2.42 6.81 13.39
C ARG A 43 3.77 7.51 13.70
N GLY A 44 3.91 8.82 13.48
CA GLY A 44 4.93 9.72 14.04
C GLY A 44 6.41 9.47 13.70
N HIS A 45 6.79 8.29 13.22
CA HIS A 45 8.18 7.88 12.96
C HIS A 45 8.60 8.00 11.49
N SER A 46 7.66 8.26 10.58
CA SER A 46 8.02 8.55 9.19
C SER A 46 8.55 9.99 9.11
N ARG A 47 9.72 10.19 8.48
CA ARG A 47 10.29 11.53 8.22
C ARG A 47 9.18 12.45 7.71
N ALA A 48 8.72 13.37 8.54
CA ALA A 48 7.63 14.26 8.21
C ALA A 48 8.04 15.12 7.01
N ILE A 49 7.22 15.13 5.97
CA ILE A 49 7.38 16.11 4.90
C ILE A 49 6.66 17.36 5.40
N ARG A 50 7.41 18.39 5.77
CA ARG A 50 6.87 19.65 6.30
C ARG A 50 5.99 19.49 7.55
N GLY A 51 6.32 18.55 8.45
CA GLY A 51 5.54 18.31 9.67
C GLY A 51 4.23 17.56 9.46
N GLN A 52 3.94 17.09 8.24
CA GLN A 52 2.76 16.30 7.91
C GLN A 52 3.13 14.84 7.58
N SER A 53 2.21 13.93 7.88
CA SER A 53 2.27 12.54 7.41
C SER A 53 2.27 12.50 5.88
N LYS A 54 3.16 11.69 5.30
CA LYS A 54 3.35 11.56 3.84
C LYS A 54 2.05 11.23 3.11
N THR A 55 1.21 10.41 3.75
CA THR A 55 -0.13 10.03 3.30
C THR A 55 -1.03 11.24 3.01
N PHE A 56 -0.90 12.31 3.80
CA PHE A 56 -1.78 13.48 3.74
C PHE A 56 -1.08 14.74 3.22
N VAL A 57 0.12 14.60 2.66
CA VAL A 57 0.78 15.69 1.94
C VAL A 57 -0.14 16.13 0.81
N GLN A 58 -0.39 17.44 0.73
CA GLN A 58 -1.21 18.03 -0.31
C GLN A 58 -0.44 18.07 -1.63
N LEU A 59 -1.01 17.43 -2.65
CA LEU A 59 -0.53 17.43 -4.03
C LEU A 59 -1.67 17.94 -4.91
N ALA A 60 -1.45 19.02 -5.66
CA ALA A 60 -2.48 19.62 -6.52
C ALA A 60 -3.86 19.82 -5.85
N GLY A 61 -3.86 20.23 -4.57
CA GLY A 61 -5.09 20.48 -3.81
C GLY A 61 -5.82 19.24 -3.27
N LYS A 62 -5.24 18.03 -3.38
CA LYS A 62 -5.75 16.82 -2.74
C LYS A 62 -4.66 16.12 -1.91
N PRO A 63 -5.01 15.43 -0.80
CA PRO A 63 -4.09 14.56 -0.08
C PRO A 63 -3.52 13.45 -1.00
N MET A 64 -2.25 13.09 -0.81
CA MET A 64 -1.59 12.01 -1.56
C MET A 64 -2.40 10.70 -1.60
N VAL A 65 -2.98 10.30 -0.47
CA VAL A 65 -3.84 9.11 -0.37
C VAL A 65 -5.01 9.13 -1.35
N VAL A 66 -5.59 10.31 -1.61
CA VAL A 66 -6.71 10.46 -2.55
C VAL A 66 -6.25 10.19 -3.98
N HIS A 67 -5.09 10.71 -4.38
CA HIS A 67 -4.54 10.44 -5.72
C HIS A 67 -4.31 8.95 -5.96
N VAL A 68 -3.81 8.24 -4.94
CA VAL A 68 -3.57 6.79 -5.05
C VAL A 68 -4.89 6.03 -5.12
N ILE A 69 -5.87 6.38 -4.29
CA ILE A 69 -7.22 5.78 -4.35
C ILE A 69 -7.84 6.00 -5.73
N GLU A 70 -7.81 7.23 -6.26
CA GLU A 70 -8.33 7.54 -7.59
C GLU A 70 -7.62 6.70 -8.67
N ALA A 71 -6.30 6.58 -8.63
CA ALA A 71 -5.55 5.77 -9.58
C ALA A 71 -5.95 4.28 -9.52
N LEU A 72 -6.13 3.72 -8.32
CA LEU A 72 -6.59 2.34 -8.13
C LEU A 72 -8.01 2.14 -8.68
N LEU A 73 -8.93 3.09 -8.44
CA LEU A 73 -10.30 3.01 -8.94
C LEU A 73 -10.39 3.10 -10.46
N HIS A 74 -9.46 3.81 -11.11
CA HIS A 74 -9.36 3.86 -12.57
C HIS A 74 -8.70 2.62 -13.18
N THR A 75 -8.11 1.73 -12.38
CA THR A 75 -7.44 0.51 -12.86
C THR A 75 -8.47 -0.62 -13.05
N PRO A 76 -8.70 -1.12 -14.27
CA PRO A 76 -9.73 -2.14 -14.56
C PRO A 76 -9.58 -3.47 -13.83
N GLU A 77 -8.35 -3.86 -13.53
CA GLU A 77 -8.00 -5.10 -12.86
C GLU A 77 -8.26 -5.03 -11.35
N VAL A 78 -8.38 -3.85 -10.76
CA VAL A 78 -8.63 -3.68 -9.33
C VAL A 78 -10.11 -3.84 -9.03
N SER A 79 -10.46 -4.83 -8.22
CA SER A 79 -11.84 -5.14 -7.87
C SER A 79 -12.32 -4.49 -6.59
N GLU A 80 -11.40 -4.15 -5.69
CA GLU A 80 -11.67 -3.53 -4.39
C GLU A 80 -10.37 -2.94 -3.81
N VAL A 81 -10.52 -1.93 -2.95
CA VAL A 81 -9.40 -1.20 -2.34
C VAL A 81 -9.51 -1.23 -0.83
N TYR A 82 -8.50 -1.75 -0.15
CA TYR A 82 -8.36 -1.69 1.31
C TYR A 82 -7.39 -0.58 1.67
N VAL A 83 -7.81 0.39 2.48
CA VAL A 83 -6.98 1.51 2.92
C VAL A 83 -6.73 1.39 4.42
N VAL A 84 -5.48 1.12 4.78
CA VAL A 84 -5.06 0.94 6.17
C VAL A 84 -4.59 2.28 6.75
N GLY A 85 -5.21 2.78 7.81
CA GLY A 85 -4.80 4.05 8.42
C GLY A 85 -5.69 4.49 9.56
N ASP A 86 -5.62 5.78 9.90
CA ASP A 86 -6.55 6.43 10.83
C ASP A 86 -7.94 6.53 10.19
N PRO A 87 -8.98 5.83 10.72
CA PRO A 87 -10.27 5.77 10.05
C PRO A 87 -10.93 7.13 9.88
N ILE A 88 -10.88 7.99 10.90
CA ILE A 88 -11.52 9.31 10.89
C ILE A 88 -10.94 10.18 9.78
N ARG A 89 -9.60 10.22 9.65
CA ARG A 89 -8.93 11.03 8.64
C ARG A 89 -9.11 10.46 7.24
N LEU A 90 -9.15 9.14 7.11
CA LEU A 90 -9.40 8.48 5.83
C LEU A 90 -10.83 8.70 5.35
N GLU A 91 -11.83 8.50 6.21
CA GLU A 91 -13.24 8.76 5.93
C GLU A 91 -13.46 10.20 5.46
N LYS A 92 -12.86 11.15 6.18
CA LYS A 92 -12.89 12.56 5.82
C LYS A 92 -12.33 12.79 4.41
N ALA A 93 -11.11 12.33 4.13
CA ALA A 93 -10.47 12.53 2.82
C ALA A 93 -11.23 11.84 1.68
N ILE A 94 -11.71 10.61 1.89
CA ILE A 94 -12.49 9.83 0.92
C ILE A 94 -13.81 10.55 0.58
N THR A 95 -14.47 11.10 1.59
CA THR A 95 -15.75 11.80 1.42
C THR A 95 -15.57 13.17 0.76
N GLU A 96 -14.66 14.00 1.27
CA GLU A 96 -14.42 15.36 0.76
C GLU A 96 -13.98 15.39 -0.70
N HIS A 97 -13.31 14.33 -1.17
CA HIS A 97 -12.80 14.24 -2.54
C HIS A 97 -13.63 13.32 -3.45
N GLY A 98 -14.81 12.88 -3.04
CA GLY A 98 -15.75 12.16 -3.91
C GLY A 98 -15.32 10.75 -4.32
N CYS A 99 -14.39 10.13 -3.59
CA CYS A 99 -13.89 8.78 -3.89
C CYS A 99 -15.01 7.73 -3.84
N LEU A 100 -16.02 7.91 -2.98
CA LEU A 100 -17.17 7.00 -2.89
C LEU A 100 -18.02 6.98 -4.16
N LEU A 101 -18.19 8.14 -4.82
CA LEU A 101 -18.93 8.22 -6.07
C LEU A 101 -18.19 7.49 -7.19
N LEU A 102 -16.87 7.65 -7.25
CA LEU A 102 -16.02 6.97 -8.22
C LEU A 102 -16.01 5.45 -7.98
N ALA A 103 -15.90 5.02 -6.73
CA ALA A 103 -15.99 3.62 -6.32
C ALA A 103 -17.31 2.96 -6.74
N ALA A 104 -18.44 3.65 -6.53
CA ALA A 104 -19.76 3.19 -6.94
C ALA A 104 -19.88 3.06 -8.47
N ALA A 105 -19.43 4.08 -9.21
CA ALA A 105 -19.46 4.07 -10.68
C ALA A 105 -18.61 2.93 -11.27
N ARG A 106 -17.57 2.49 -10.55
CA ARG A 106 -16.66 1.41 -10.94
C ARG A 106 -17.05 0.03 -10.39
N ALA A 107 -18.06 -0.04 -9.52
CA ALA A 107 -18.36 -1.23 -8.70
C ALA A 107 -17.10 -1.79 -8.00
N CYS A 108 -16.25 -0.88 -7.48
CA CYS A 108 -14.98 -1.18 -6.82
C CYS A 108 -15.02 -0.59 -5.41
N PRO A 109 -15.43 -1.35 -4.38
CA PRO A 109 -15.62 -0.82 -3.03
C PRO A 109 -14.30 -0.39 -2.38
N ILE A 110 -14.40 0.58 -1.47
CA ILE A 110 -13.29 1.02 -0.61
C ILE A 110 -13.57 0.54 0.82
N HIS A 111 -12.62 -0.17 1.40
CA HIS A 111 -12.64 -0.68 2.76
C HIS A 111 -11.63 0.08 3.60
N ILE A 112 -12.05 0.70 4.69
CA ILE A 112 -11.13 1.34 5.64
C ILE A 112 -10.76 0.30 6.69
N VAL A 113 -9.47 0.09 6.87
CA VAL A 113 -8.92 -0.86 7.84
C VAL A 113 -8.17 -0.05 8.91
N PRO A 114 -8.55 -0.14 10.19
CA PRO A 114 -7.84 0.56 11.26
C PRO A 114 -6.37 0.13 11.31
N GLN A 115 -5.46 1.10 11.37
CA GLN A 115 -4.06 0.82 11.65
C GLN A 115 -3.89 0.43 13.14
N LEU A 116 -3.38 -0.78 13.42
CA LEU A 116 -3.04 -1.21 14.80
C LEU A 116 -1.77 -0.52 15.31
N SER A 117 -1.27 -0.78 16.51
CA SER A 117 -0.20 0.05 17.12
C SER A 117 1.23 -0.37 16.73
N SER A 118 1.42 -1.60 16.24
CA SER A 118 2.70 -2.11 15.70
C SER A 118 2.50 -2.97 14.43
N LEU A 119 3.58 -3.33 13.73
CA LEU A 119 3.51 -4.28 12.60
C LEU A 119 3.16 -5.70 13.12
N TYR A 120 3.62 -6.03 14.33
CA TYR A 120 3.43 -7.32 14.99
C TYR A 120 2.02 -7.53 15.52
N GLU A 121 1.20 -6.49 15.55
CA GLU A 121 -0.21 -6.59 15.91
C GLU A 121 -1.11 -6.86 14.70
N ASN A 122 -0.58 -6.76 13.48
CA ASN A 122 -1.33 -7.04 12.25
C ASN A 122 -1.41 -8.56 11.92
N VAL A 123 -1.43 -9.44 12.94
CA VAL A 123 -1.47 -10.92 12.77
C VAL A 123 -2.89 -11.42 12.58
#